data_AF-A0A094HD12-F1
#
_entry.id   AF-A0A094HD12-F1
#
_cell.length_a   1.000
_cell.length_b   1.000
_cell.length_c   1.000
_cell.angle_alpha   90.00
_cell.angle_beta   90.00
_cell.angle_gamma   90.00
#
_symmetry.space_group_name_H-M   'P 1'
#
loop_
_entity.id
_entity.type
_entity.pdbx_description
1 polymer ?
#
loop_
_entity_poly.entity_id
_entity_poly.type
_entity_poly.pdbx_seq_one_letter_code
_entity_poly.pdbx_strand_id
1 'polypeptide(L)'
;MPRISDLPDPNLPFSIIYNYFFERFNKELKAELTALTEADKKREVEIQTLREKVEETLRAQLQQLVESSVKSAEKLRVDIDMFKEETRASLVTQAQEFSRIFKESDEKHKVEKQNLIDELQAMKRKCDEMSQRVEALEKAMQDMESVGANTRARKRSRPTLTAQKSMHIPGGEAELSTTNNVLIAQADKEAPQPKAHRQAAEPETPEPDMDSSITMIGATPTASVSVPDIPRFHNGHIRQGSLRLDDYAAIFARHVASIRTADQSDGEVGQAEREAVGKFVLGVKKASDRIRLVQDLEKKGLATTDRQTRSVELFCGWQAVKEVLEGW
;
A
#
# COMPACT_ATOMS: atom_id res chain seq x y z
N MET A 1 111.75 15.44 14.13
CA MET A 1 110.77 15.69 15.21
C MET A 1 111.29 16.84 16.07
N PRO A 2 110.62 18.01 16.06
CA PRO A 2 110.87 19.07 17.04
C PRO A 2 110.59 18.57 18.46
N ARG A 3 111.16 19.21 19.48
CA ARG A 3 110.84 18.91 20.87
C ARG A 3 109.63 19.73 21.30
N ILE A 4 108.84 19.21 22.25
CA ILE A 4 107.62 19.85 22.75
C ILE A 4 107.93 21.13 23.56
N SER A 5 109.20 21.35 23.90
CA SER A 5 109.71 22.45 24.74
C SER A 5 109.76 23.83 24.08
N ASP A 6 109.52 23.95 22.77
CA ASP A 6 109.71 25.20 22.02
C ASP A 6 108.42 26.02 21.81
N LEU A 7 107.31 25.66 22.48
CA LEU A 7 106.14 26.54 22.57
C LEU A 7 106.39 27.67 23.57
N PRO A 8 105.97 28.92 23.29
CA PRO A 8 106.02 29.99 24.28
C PRO A 8 105.08 29.65 25.46
N ASP A 9 105.49 30.02 26.68
CA ASP A 9 104.68 29.84 27.88
C ASP A 9 103.26 30.41 27.68
N PRO A 10 102.20 29.66 28.04
CA PRO A 10 100.83 30.06 27.79
C PRO A 10 100.54 31.39 28.50
N ASN A 11 100.14 32.41 27.74
CA ASN A 11 100.02 33.79 28.20
C ASN A 11 99.10 33.88 29.44
N LEU A 12 99.73 33.97 30.62
CA LEU A 12 99.12 33.59 31.89
C LEU A 12 97.83 34.38 32.23
N PRO A 13 97.77 35.71 32.03
CA PRO A 13 96.53 36.48 32.17
C PRO A 13 95.37 35.94 31.30
N PHE A 14 95.61 35.59 30.04
CA PHE A 14 94.55 35.06 29.17
C PHE A 14 94.11 33.66 29.60
N SER A 15 95.05 32.80 30.01
CA SER A 15 94.71 31.47 30.55
C SER A 15 93.79 31.58 31.79
N ILE A 16 94.12 32.48 32.72
CA ILE A 16 93.29 32.75 33.91
C ILE A 16 91.89 33.25 33.51
N ILE A 17 91.80 34.20 32.58
CA ILE A 17 90.51 34.76 32.11
C ILE A 17 89.65 33.69 31.44
N TYR A 18 90.22 32.91 30.50
CA TYR A 18 89.48 31.85 29.81
C TYR A 18 89.05 30.75 30.78
N ASN A 19 89.91 30.30 31.69
CA ASN A 19 89.56 29.28 32.69
C ASN A 19 88.42 29.75 33.60
N TYR A 20 88.42 31.01 34.05
CA TYR A 20 87.32 31.58 34.82
C TYR A 20 85.99 31.60 34.06
N PHE A 21 85.99 31.99 32.78
CA PHE A 21 84.79 31.93 31.93
C PHE A 21 84.33 30.49 31.71
N PHE A 22 85.22 29.56 31.37
CA PHE A 22 84.88 28.15 31.19
C PHE A 22 84.36 27.52 32.48
N GLU A 23 84.93 27.81 33.65
CA GLU A 23 84.40 27.36 34.93
C GLU A 23 82.98 27.87 35.20
N ARG A 24 82.71 29.15 34.90
CA ARG A 24 81.37 29.73 35.07
C ARG A 24 80.36 29.06 34.14
N PHE A 25 80.64 29.02 32.83
CA PHE A 25 79.72 28.39 31.87
C PHE A 25 79.53 26.89 32.15
N ASN A 26 80.57 26.16 32.57
CA ASN A 26 80.43 24.75 32.96
C ASN A 26 79.63 24.54 34.25
N LYS A 27 79.54 25.53 35.16
CA LYS A 27 78.65 25.47 36.34
C LYS A 27 77.20 25.76 35.93
N GLU A 28 77.00 26.74 35.05
CA GLU A 28 75.70 27.17 34.52
C GLU A 28 75.05 26.05 33.68
N LEU A 29 75.77 25.51 32.68
CA LEU A 29 75.31 24.37 31.85
C LEU A 29 75.04 23.10 32.66
N LYS A 30 75.77 22.86 33.77
CA LYS A 30 75.49 21.73 34.67
C LYS A 30 74.18 21.93 35.43
N ALA A 31 73.89 23.15 35.90
CA ALA A 31 72.62 23.45 36.56
C ALA A 31 71.44 23.31 35.60
N GLU A 32 71.56 23.81 34.36
CA GLU A 32 70.55 23.62 33.31
C GLU A 32 70.32 22.14 32.99
N LEU A 33 71.40 21.36 32.82
CA LEU A 33 71.31 19.92 32.53
C LEU A 33 70.65 19.14 33.68
N THR A 34 70.93 19.48 34.94
CA THR A 34 70.24 18.89 36.10
C THR A 34 68.75 19.25 36.10
N ALA A 35 68.40 20.54 35.94
CA ALA A 35 67.01 20.98 35.91
C ALA A 35 66.22 20.34 34.76
N LEU A 36 66.82 20.20 33.57
CA LEU A 36 66.22 19.52 32.43
C LEU A 36 66.02 18.02 32.70
N THR A 37 67.00 17.36 33.34
CA THR A 37 66.91 15.93 33.72
C THR A 37 65.81 15.68 34.76
N GLU A 38 65.58 16.61 35.68
CA GLU A 38 64.49 16.53 36.66
C GLU A 38 63.12 16.79 36.01
N ALA A 39 63.04 17.77 35.11
CA ALA A 39 61.83 18.06 34.34
C ALA A 39 61.41 16.89 33.44
N ASP A 40 62.36 16.22 32.79
CA ASP A 40 62.07 15.10 31.89
C ASP A 40 61.58 13.86 32.65
N LYS A 41 62.18 13.54 33.81
CA LYS A 41 61.69 12.49 34.73
C LYS A 41 60.27 12.78 35.24
N LYS A 42 59.97 14.04 35.57
CA LYS A 42 58.61 14.44 35.97
C LYS A 42 57.62 14.24 34.83
N ARG A 43 58.03 14.58 33.60
CA ARG A 43 57.24 14.39 32.38
C ARG A 43 57.00 12.93 32.05
N GLU A 44 57.99 12.06 32.25
CA GLU A 44 57.87 10.61 32.08
C GLU A 44 56.77 10.03 32.99
N VAL A 45 56.77 10.41 34.27
CA VAL A 45 55.74 10.01 35.25
C VAL A 45 54.35 10.57 34.87
N GLU A 46 54.27 11.81 34.41
CA GLU A 46 53.01 12.41 33.93
C GLU A 46 52.47 11.69 32.68
N ILE A 47 53.33 11.37 31.72
CA ILE A 47 52.98 10.61 30.51
C ILE A 47 52.48 9.21 30.88
N GLN A 48 53.18 8.50 31.77
CA GLN A 48 52.77 7.17 32.22
C GLN A 48 51.42 7.20 32.97
N THR A 49 51.22 8.18 33.86
CA THR A 49 49.95 8.38 34.59
C THR A 49 48.79 8.68 33.64
N LEU A 50 49.03 9.44 32.56
CA LEU A 50 48.02 9.69 31.52
C LEU A 50 47.76 8.44 30.68
N ARG A 51 48.80 7.67 30.36
CA ARG A 51 48.73 6.42 29.58
C ARG A 51 47.84 5.39 30.29
N GLU A 52 48.06 5.17 31.58
CA GLU A 52 47.27 4.26 32.42
C GLU A 52 45.80 4.68 32.48
N LYS A 53 45.51 5.96 32.74
CA LYS A 53 44.14 6.50 32.77
C LYS A 53 43.42 6.37 31.43
N VAL A 54 44.13 6.55 30.31
CA VAL A 54 43.57 6.34 28.97
C VAL A 54 43.26 4.87 28.72
N GLU A 55 44.16 3.95 29.10
CA GLU A 55 43.93 2.51 28.95
C GLU A 55 42.77 2.00 29.82
N GLU A 56 42.66 2.46 31.07
CA GLU A 56 41.50 2.17 31.94
C GLU A 56 40.18 2.72 31.36
N THR A 57 40.16 4.00 30.97
CA THR A 57 38.95 4.65 30.45
C THR A 57 38.48 4.01 29.14
N LEU A 58 39.42 3.76 28.21
CA LEU A 58 39.12 3.12 26.93
C LEU A 58 38.62 1.68 27.14
N ARG A 59 39.22 0.92 28.07
CA ARG A 59 38.79 -0.44 28.41
C ARG A 59 37.37 -0.46 28.99
N ALA A 60 37.04 0.47 29.88
CA ALA A 60 35.70 0.60 30.44
C ALA A 60 34.65 0.94 29.37
N GLN A 61 34.95 1.89 28.48
CA GLN A 61 34.07 2.28 27.36
C GLN A 61 33.86 1.14 26.37
N LEU A 62 34.92 0.42 25.99
CA LEU A 62 34.83 -0.74 25.10
C LEU A 62 34.03 -1.89 25.73
N GLN A 63 34.24 -2.18 27.02
CA GLN A 63 33.48 -3.18 27.77
C GLN A 63 31.98 -2.82 27.79
N GLN A 64 31.63 -1.57 28.11
CA GLN A 64 30.25 -1.09 28.11
C GLN A 64 29.61 -1.17 26.71
N LEU A 65 30.36 -0.81 25.66
CA LEU A 65 29.89 -0.89 24.28
C LEU A 65 29.61 -2.34 23.85
N VAL A 66 30.52 -3.28 24.14
CA VAL A 66 30.33 -4.71 23.86
C VAL A 66 29.14 -5.27 24.64
N GLU A 67 29.01 -4.95 25.93
CA GLU A 67 27.86 -5.39 26.71
C GLU A 67 26.53 -4.83 26.19
N SER A 68 26.51 -3.56 25.77
CA SER A 68 25.30 -2.94 25.20
C SER A 68 24.89 -3.58 23.88
N SER A 69 25.85 -3.93 23.01
CA SER A 69 25.60 -4.58 21.72
C SER A 69 25.21 -6.06 21.85
N VAL A 70 25.77 -6.79 22.82
CA VAL A 70 25.30 -8.15 23.16
C VAL A 70 23.87 -8.12 23.72
N LYS A 71 23.56 -7.16 24.62
CA LYS A 71 22.21 -7.00 25.19
C LYS A 71 21.17 -6.63 24.13
N SER A 72 21.51 -5.77 23.16
CA SER A 72 20.60 -5.42 22.06
C SER A 72 20.47 -6.52 21.00
N ALA A 73 21.54 -7.25 20.69
CA ALA A 73 21.51 -8.39 19.77
C ALA A 73 20.66 -9.56 20.30
N GLU A 74 20.79 -9.91 21.59
CA GLU A 74 19.98 -10.99 22.18
C GLU A 74 18.51 -10.56 22.30
N LYS A 75 18.20 -9.28 22.58
CA LYS A 75 16.83 -8.77 22.49
C LYS A 75 16.27 -8.93 21.07
N LEU A 76 17.00 -8.45 20.06
CA LEU A 76 16.58 -8.55 18.65
C LEU A 76 16.34 -10.01 18.23
N ARG A 77 17.14 -10.95 18.74
CA ARG A 77 16.96 -12.39 18.53
C ARG A 77 15.65 -12.92 19.15
N VAL A 78 15.35 -12.55 20.40
CA VAL A 78 14.08 -12.90 21.06
C VAL A 78 12.88 -12.31 20.31
N ASP A 79 12.96 -11.03 19.90
CA ASP A 79 11.92 -10.38 19.10
C ASP A 79 11.71 -11.12 17.76
N ILE A 80 12.79 -11.49 17.07
CA ILE A 80 12.77 -12.27 15.81
C ILE A 80 12.14 -13.65 16.00
N ASP A 81 12.48 -14.38 17.07
CA ASP A 81 11.95 -15.73 17.31
C ASP A 81 10.48 -15.69 17.72
N MET A 82 10.04 -14.66 18.47
CA MET A 82 8.63 -14.38 18.72
C MET A 82 7.84 -14.14 17.42
N PHE A 83 8.31 -13.27 16.53
CA PHE A 83 7.65 -13.01 15.24
C PHE A 83 7.57 -14.26 14.35
N LYS A 84 8.56 -15.17 14.40
CA LYS A 84 8.50 -16.45 13.66
C LYS A 84 7.37 -17.35 14.15
N GLU A 85 7.18 -17.46 15.46
CA GLU A 85 6.13 -18.32 16.03
C GLU A 85 4.74 -17.70 15.84
N GLU A 86 4.60 -16.38 15.98
CA GLU A 86 3.35 -15.67 15.63
C GLU A 86 2.99 -15.87 14.15
N THR A 87 3.96 -15.69 13.23
CA THR A 87 3.77 -15.92 11.80
C THR A 87 3.36 -17.37 11.51
N ARG A 88 3.95 -18.35 12.20
CA ARG A 88 3.59 -19.77 12.06
C ARG A 88 2.18 -20.06 12.57
N ALA A 89 1.80 -19.54 13.74
CA ALA A 89 0.47 -19.72 14.31
C ALA A 89 -0.62 -19.09 13.43
N SER A 90 -0.38 -17.88 12.92
CA SER A 90 -1.26 -17.19 11.97
C SER A 90 -1.43 -17.98 10.67
N LEU A 91 -0.34 -18.46 10.08
CA LEU A 91 -0.38 -19.26 8.85
C LEU A 91 -1.12 -20.60 9.03
N VAL A 92 -0.92 -21.29 10.16
CA VAL A 92 -1.66 -22.53 10.48
C VAL A 92 -3.16 -22.25 10.63
N THR A 93 -3.52 -21.17 11.34
CA THR A 93 -4.92 -20.76 11.54
C THR A 93 -5.60 -20.42 10.21
N GLN A 94 -4.92 -19.62 9.37
CA GLN A 94 -5.41 -19.27 8.04
C GLN A 94 -5.56 -20.49 7.12
N ALA A 95 -4.62 -21.44 7.15
CA ALA A 95 -4.72 -22.68 6.37
C ALA A 95 -5.88 -23.57 6.83
N GLN A 96 -6.16 -23.63 8.14
CA GLN A 96 -7.32 -24.32 8.68
C GLN A 96 -8.63 -23.65 8.27
N GLU A 97 -8.69 -22.31 8.31
CA GLU A 97 -9.87 -21.54 7.88
C GLU A 97 -10.16 -21.71 6.39
N PHE A 98 -9.16 -21.59 5.51
CA PHE A 98 -9.36 -21.90 4.08
C PHE A 98 -9.81 -23.35 3.88
N SER A 99 -9.25 -24.32 4.61
CA SER A 99 -9.69 -25.73 4.54
C SER A 99 -11.15 -25.92 4.99
N ARG A 100 -11.61 -25.16 6.00
CA ARG A 100 -13.01 -25.12 6.44
C ARG A 100 -13.91 -24.59 5.33
N ILE A 101 -13.59 -23.40 4.79
CA ILE A 101 -14.37 -22.71 3.75
C ILE A 101 -14.48 -23.55 2.47
N PHE A 102 -13.39 -24.19 2.02
CA PHE A 102 -13.43 -25.05 0.84
C PHE A 102 -14.31 -26.29 1.04
N LYS A 103 -14.29 -26.92 2.21
CA LYS A 103 -15.17 -28.06 2.52
C LYS A 103 -16.64 -27.65 2.60
N GLU A 104 -16.92 -26.54 3.28
CA GLU A 104 -18.28 -26.00 3.41
C GLU A 104 -18.88 -25.63 2.05
N SER A 105 -18.07 -25.03 1.16
CA SER A 105 -18.45 -24.73 -0.23
C SER A 105 -18.70 -25.99 -1.07
N ASP A 106 -17.85 -27.02 -0.95
CA ASP A 106 -18.00 -28.29 -1.67
C ASP A 106 -19.27 -29.07 -1.21
N GLU A 107 -19.53 -29.14 0.10
CA GLU A 107 -20.78 -29.76 0.60
C GLU A 107 -22.02 -28.95 0.19
N LYS A 108 -21.98 -27.61 0.25
CA LYS A 108 -23.07 -26.77 -0.24
C LYS A 108 -23.36 -27.03 -1.72
N HIS A 109 -22.33 -27.07 -2.56
CA HIS A 109 -22.46 -27.33 -3.99
C HIS A 109 -22.99 -28.74 -4.29
N LYS A 110 -22.66 -29.75 -3.47
CA LYS A 110 -23.27 -31.10 -3.57
C LYS A 110 -24.77 -31.07 -3.29
N VAL A 111 -25.20 -30.35 -2.26
CA VAL A 111 -26.62 -30.18 -1.90
C VAL A 111 -27.37 -29.43 -3.00
N GLU A 112 -26.84 -28.30 -3.49
CA GLU A 112 -27.44 -27.54 -4.59
C GLU A 112 -27.57 -28.37 -5.87
N LYS A 113 -26.53 -29.16 -6.21
CA LYS A 113 -26.57 -30.10 -7.34
C LYS A 113 -27.63 -31.19 -7.17
N GLN A 114 -27.81 -31.73 -5.96
CA GLN A 114 -28.82 -32.76 -5.71
C GLN A 114 -30.24 -32.18 -5.83
N ASN A 115 -30.49 -31.00 -5.28
CA ASN A 115 -31.76 -30.29 -5.41
C ASN A 115 -32.14 -30.09 -6.89
N LEU A 116 -31.20 -29.63 -7.73
CA LEU A 116 -31.40 -29.46 -9.17
C LEU A 116 -31.70 -30.79 -9.90
N ILE A 117 -31.10 -31.90 -9.46
CA ILE A 117 -31.40 -33.24 -10.00
C ILE A 117 -32.85 -33.65 -9.64
N ASP A 118 -33.27 -33.41 -8.41
CA ASP A 118 -34.61 -33.80 -7.94
C ASP A 118 -35.73 -32.91 -8.52
N GLU A 119 -35.46 -31.61 -8.70
CA GLU A 119 -36.32 -30.69 -9.47
C GLU A 119 -36.47 -31.15 -10.93
N LEU A 120 -35.38 -31.52 -11.60
CA LEU A 120 -35.40 -32.00 -12.98
C LEU A 120 -36.17 -33.32 -13.09
N GLN A 121 -36.01 -34.24 -12.14
CA GLN A 121 -36.84 -35.44 -12.07
C GLN A 121 -38.33 -35.12 -11.82
N ALA A 122 -38.64 -34.14 -10.97
CA ALA A 122 -40.02 -33.72 -10.71
C ALA A 122 -40.67 -33.07 -11.94
N MET A 123 -39.93 -32.27 -12.70
CA MET A 123 -40.36 -31.76 -14.01
C MET A 123 -40.57 -32.90 -15.01
N LYS A 124 -39.64 -33.87 -15.08
CA LYS A 124 -39.80 -35.03 -15.98
C LYS A 124 -41.10 -35.79 -15.68
N ARG A 125 -41.37 -36.12 -14.41
CA ARG A 125 -42.61 -36.80 -14.00
C ARG A 125 -43.87 -36.04 -14.44
N LYS A 126 -43.87 -34.70 -14.37
CA LYS A 126 -44.98 -33.87 -14.86
C LYS A 126 -45.10 -33.91 -16.39
N CYS A 127 -43.99 -33.92 -17.14
CA CYS A 127 -44.02 -34.09 -18.59
C CYS A 127 -44.55 -35.47 -18.98
N ASP A 128 -44.06 -36.54 -18.32
CA ASP A 128 -44.53 -37.92 -18.52
C ASP A 128 -46.05 -38.02 -18.24
N GLU A 129 -46.55 -37.38 -17.18
CA GLU A 129 -47.99 -37.30 -16.87
C GLU A 129 -48.79 -36.48 -17.90
N MET A 130 -48.27 -35.34 -18.37
CA MET A 130 -48.94 -34.54 -19.40
C MET A 130 -49.04 -35.30 -20.73
N SER A 131 -48.00 -36.04 -21.13
CA SER A 131 -48.05 -36.90 -22.32
C SER A 131 -49.15 -37.96 -22.19
N GLN A 132 -49.24 -38.66 -21.06
CA GLN A 132 -50.31 -39.64 -20.81
C GLN A 132 -51.71 -39.01 -20.84
N ARG A 133 -51.87 -37.77 -20.33
CA ARG A 133 -53.13 -37.03 -20.40
C ARG A 133 -53.49 -36.64 -21.85
N VAL A 134 -52.51 -36.31 -22.68
CA VAL A 134 -52.72 -36.00 -24.11
C VAL A 134 -53.07 -37.27 -24.90
N GLU A 135 -52.34 -38.37 -24.71
CA GLU A 135 -52.64 -39.67 -25.33
C GLU A 135 -54.05 -40.17 -24.96
N ALA A 136 -54.45 -40.02 -23.70
CA ALA A 136 -55.79 -40.37 -23.24
C ALA A 136 -56.89 -39.47 -23.84
N LEU A 137 -56.62 -38.17 -24.02
CA LEU A 137 -57.54 -37.23 -24.66
C LEU A 137 -57.69 -37.53 -26.16
N GLU A 138 -56.58 -37.77 -26.86
CA GLU A 138 -56.55 -38.10 -28.28
C GLU A 138 -57.32 -39.41 -28.54
N LYS A 139 -57.08 -40.44 -27.72
CA LYS A 139 -57.84 -41.69 -27.79
C LYS A 139 -59.34 -41.48 -27.55
N ALA A 140 -59.72 -40.67 -26.57
CA ALA A 140 -61.13 -40.35 -26.31
C ALA A 140 -61.79 -39.59 -27.48
N MET A 141 -61.03 -38.78 -28.23
CA MET A 141 -61.51 -38.16 -29.47
C MET A 141 -61.71 -39.19 -30.59
N GLN A 142 -60.74 -40.08 -30.81
CA GLN A 142 -60.84 -41.18 -31.80
C GLN A 142 -62.03 -42.11 -31.50
N ASP A 143 -62.22 -42.48 -30.23
CA ASP A 143 -63.37 -43.27 -29.77
C ASP A 143 -64.69 -42.55 -30.07
N MET A 144 -64.78 -41.22 -29.89
CA MET A 144 -65.97 -40.43 -30.22
C MET A 144 -66.24 -40.29 -31.73
N GLU A 145 -65.22 -40.12 -32.57
CA GLU A 145 -65.41 -40.12 -34.03
C GLU A 145 -65.90 -41.48 -34.56
N SER A 146 -65.49 -42.59 -33.94
CA SER A 146 -65.96 -43.93 -34.30
C SER A 146 -67.48 -44.12 -34.13
N VAL A 147 -68.11 -43.37 -33.21
CA VAL A 147 -69.55 -43.41 -32.94
C VAL A 147 -70.36 -42.60 -33.98
N GLY A 148 -69.70 -41.86 -34.88
CA GLY A 148 -70.34 -41.17 -36.00
C GLY A 148 -71.09 -42.09 -36.98
N ALA A 149 -70.90 -43.41 -36.90
CA ALA A 149 -71.45 -44.38 -37.82
C ALA A 149 -72.35 -45.47 -37.19
N ASN A 150 -73.20 -45.15 -36.18
CA ASN A 150 -74.49 -45.83 -35.96
C ASN A 150 -75.34 -45.28 -34.77
N THR A 151 -76.45 -44.57 -35.05
CA THR A 151 -77.84 -44.86 -34.56
C THR A 151 -78.81 -43.69 -34.79
N ARG A 152 -80.13 -43.95 -34.66
CA ARG A 152 -81.20 -43.12 -35.22
C ARG A 152 -82.22 -42.66 -34.17
N ALA A 153 -82.20 -41.35 -33.87
CA ALA A 153 -83.27 -40.49 -33.34
C ALA A 153 -84.30 -41.02 -32.30
N ARG A 154 -84.39 -40.34 -31.14
CA ARG A 154 -85.63 -40.26 -30.33
C ARG A 154 -85.80 -38.87 -29.70
N LYS A 155 -87.03 -38.47 -29.33
CA LYS A 155 -87.43 -37.07 -29.01
C LYS A 155 -87.75 -36.83 -27.53
N ARG A 156 -87.42 -35.61 -27.04
CA ARG A 156 -87.94 -34.93 -25.82
C ARG A 156 -87.56 -35.62 -24.47
N SER A 157 -87.49 -34.93 -23.33
CA SER A 157 -88.29 -33.77 -22.84
C SER A 157 -87.49 -32.68 -22.10
N ARG A 158 -88.19 -31.61 -21.69
CA ARG A 158 -87.69 -30.37 -21.04
C ARG A 158 -88.23 -30.27 -19.60
N PRO A 159 -87.43 -29.72 -18.65
CA PRO A 159 -87.91 -28.61 -17.82
C PRO A 159 -86.92 -27.43 -17.89
N THR A 160 -87.36 -26.20 -18.20
CA THR A 160 -87.86 -25.19 -17.25
C THR A 160 -86.70 -24.53 -16.49
N LEU A 161 -86.33 -23.33 -16.93
CA LEU A 161 -85.20 -22.55 -16.43
C LEU A 161 -85.76 -21.22 -15.89
N THR A 162 -85.75 -21.06 -14.56
CA THR A 162 -86.19 -19.83 -13.88
C THR A 162 -85.07 -18.80 -13.96
N ALA A 163 -85.38 -17.58 -14.42
CA ALA A 163 -84.38 -16.54 -14.57
C ALA A 163 -84.08 -15.83 -13.24
N GLN A 164 -82.80 -15.51 -13.01
CA GLN A 164 -82.44 -14.29 -12.29
C GLN A 164 -81.42 -13.49 -13.11
N LYS A 165 -81.53 -12.17 -13.01
CA LYS A 165 -81.04 -11.19 -13.98
C LYS A 165 -79.91 -10.35 -13.39
N SER A 166 -78.84 -10.16 -14.16
CA SER A 166 -78.02 -8.95 -14.11
C SER A 166 -77.52 -8.58 -15.51
N MET A 167 -77.11 -7.34 -15.70
CA MET A 167 -76.84 -6.72 -17.01
C MET A 167 -75.44 -7.09 -17.52
N HIS A 168 -75.26 -7.49 -18.80
CA HIS A 168 -75.31 -6.68 -20.03
C HIS A 168 -74.27 -5.53 -20.06
N ILE A 169 -73.57 -5.16 -21.14
CA ILE A 169 -73.17 -5.69 -22.49
C ILE A 169 -72.62 -4.44 -23.26
N PRO A 170 -71.81 -4.57 -24.35
CA PRO A 170 -70.49 -3.94 -24.37
C PRO A 170 -70.23 -3.09 -25.65
N GLY A 171 -68.99 -3.10 -26.16
CA GLY A 171 -68.65 -2.72 -27.54
C GLY A 171 -68.01 -1.33 -27.69
N GLY A 172 -67.32 -1.02 -28.80
CA GLY A 172 -66.93 -1.93 -29.89
C GLY A 172 -66.53 -1.22 -31.19
N GLU A 173 -65.24 -1.31 -31.53
CA GLU A 173 -64.63 -1.16 -32.88
C GLU A 173 -64.58 0.22 -33.59
N ALA A 174 -63.55 0.32 -34.46
CA ALA A 174 -63.42 1.06 -35.72
C ALA A 174 -63.31 2.61 -35.79
N GLU A 175 -62.06 3.05 -35.98
CA GLU A 175 -61.56 3.85 -37.13
C GLU A 175 -62.06 5.27 -37.50
N LEU A 176 -61.05 6.16 -37.56
CA LEU A 176 -60.72 7.13 -38.64
C LEU A 176 -61.51 8.44 -38.87
N SER A 177 -60.73 9.54 -38.73
CA SER A 177 -60.58 10.66 -39.68
C SER A 177 -61.26 12.03 -39.48
N THR A 178 -60.44 13.05 -39.83
CA THR A 178 -60.76 14.38 -40.42
C THR A 178 -61.21 15.59 -39.57
N THR A 179 -60.20 16.45 -39.28
CA THR A 179 -60.11 17.91 -39.55
C THR A 179 -60.87 19.00 -38.74
N ASN A 180 -60.04 19.91 -38.19
CA ASN A 180 -60.10 21.40 -38.21
C ASN A 180 -61.33 22.12 -37.62
N ASN A 181 -61.18 23.04 -36.66
CA ASN A 181 -60.45 24.33 -36.77
C ASN A 181 -59.81 24.73 -35.40
N VAL A 182 -58.66 25.42 -35.26
CA VAL A 182 -58.13 26.67 -35.88
C VAL A 182 -58.84 27.92 -35.33
N LEU A 183 -58.22 28.94 -34.72
CA LEU A 183 -56.88 29.25 -34.15
C LEU A 183 -57.15 30.28 -32.98
N ILE A 184 -56.27 30.96 -32.23
CA ILE A 184 -54.82 31.33 -32.21
C ILE A 184 -54.44 31.53 -30.69
N ALA A 185 -53.23 31.70 -30.14
CA ALA A 185 -51.96 32.29 -30.59
C ALA A 185 -50.70 31.74 -29.82
N GLN A 186 -49.66 32.57 -29.68
CA GLN A 186 -48.38 32.36 -28.96
C GLN A 186 -48.06 33.67 -28.16
N ALA A 187 -46.95 33.92 -27.45
CA ALA A 187 -45.62 33.30 -27.24
C ALA A 187 -45.04 33.80 -25.86
N ASP A 188 -43.79 33.61 -25.39
CA ASP A 188 -42.58 32.94 -25.89
C ASP A 188 -41.57 32.59 -24.73
N LYS A 189 -40.48 31.89 -25.06
CA LYS A 189 -39.09 31.96 -24.52
C LYS A 189 -38.71 31.82 -23.02
N GLU A 190 -38.03 30.69 -22.76
CA GLU A 190 -36.58 30.60 -22.37
C GLU A 190 -36.12 30.91 -20.91
N ALA A 191 -34.98 30.34 -20.50
CA ALA A 191 -34.44 30.25 -19.12
C ALA A 191 -32.91 30.62 -19.12
N PRO A 192 -32.02 30.35 -18.09
CA PRO A 192 -32.19 29.73 -16.74
C PRO A 192 -31.33 30.32 -15.57
N GLN A 193 -31.44 29.71 -14.35
CA GLN A 193 -30.43 29.71 -13.24
C GLN A 193 -30.12 31.05 -12.52
N PRO A 194 -29.25 31.15 -11.46
CA PRO A 194 -28.55 30.13 -10.61
C PRO A 194 -28.58 30.34 -9.06
N LYS A 195 -28.23 29.28 -8.27
CA LYS A 195 -27.53 29.29 -6.93
C LYS A 195 -28.22 30.00 -5.71
N ALA A 196 -27.81 29.84 -4.44
CA ALA A 196 -27.18 28.74 -3.66
C ALA A 196 -27.13 29.12 -2.14
N HIS A 197 -26.73 28.18 -1.26
CA HIS A 197 -26.34 28.37 0.17
C HIS A 197 -27.49 28.71 1.18
N ARG A 198 -27.38 28.42 2.49
CA ARG A 198 -26.29 27.79 3.30
C ARG A 198 -26.81 26.92 4.47
N GLN A 199 -25.87 26.26 5.16
CA GLN A 199 -26.03 25.31 6.28
C GLN A 199 -26.60 25.95 7.56
N ALA A 200 -27.23 25.13 8.42
CA ALA A 200 -26.73 24.83 9.79
C ALA A 200 -27.61 23.78 10.52
N ALA A 201 -27.02 22.68 10.99
CA ALA A 201 -27.56 21.81 12.04
C ALA A 201 -26.48 20.86 12.60
N GLU A 202 -26.33 20.87 13.92
CA GLU A 202 -25.69 19.88 14.79
C GLU A 202 -26.59 19.77 16.04
N PRO A 203 -26.56 18.69 16.84
CA PRO A 203 -25.98 17.36 16.61
C PRO A 203 -27.03 16.24 16.94
N GLU A 204 -26.60 15.18 17.64
CA GLU A 204 -27.35 14.10 18.32
C GLU A 204 -27.60 12.77 17.55
N THR A 205 -27.03 11.71 18.13
CA THR A 205 -27.37 10.29 17.91
C THR A 205 -28.55 9.90 18.82
N PRO A 206 -29.43 8.98 18.41
CA PRO A 206 -29.10 7.55 18.59
C PRO A 206 -29.58 6.62 17.46
N GLU A 207 -29.10 5.37 17.48
CA GLU A 207 -29.75 4.26 16.76
C GLU A 207 -31.11 3.94 17.42
N PRO A 208 -32.09 3.43 16.65
CA PRO A 208 -32.37 2.00 16.81
C PRO A 208 -32.62 1.23 15.50
N ASP A 209 -32.79 -0.07 15.70
CA ASP A 209 -32.76 -1.18 14.74
C ASP A 209 -34.04 -1.39 13.89
N MET A 210 -33.90 -2.26 12.87
CA MET A 210 -34.93 -2.96 12.07
C MET A 210 -35.86 -2.22 11.08
N ASP A 211 -35.69 -2.60 9.80
CA ASP A 211 -36.66 -3.33 8.95
C ASP A 211 -37.09 -2.76 7.56
N SER A 212 -37.06 -3.67 6.58
CA SER A 212 -37.88 -3.76 5.35
C SER A 212 -37.73 -2.81 4.12
N SER A 213 -36.82 -3.23 3.23
CA SER A 213 -37.12 -3.62 1.82
C SER A 213 -37.34 -2.58 0.69
N ILE A 214 -37.39 -3.10 -0.57
CA ILE A 214 -37.76 -2.44 -1.87
C ILE A 214 -36.59 -1.64 -2.52
N THR A 215 -36.07 -1.90 -3.74
CA THR A 215 -36.38 -2.91 -4.80
C THR A 215 -35.07 -3.43 -5.44
N MET A 216 -35.02 -4.72 -5.82
CA MET A 216 -34.02 -5.23 -6.78
C MET A 216 -34.47 -4.98 -8.22
N ILE A 217 -33.77 -4.12 -8.97
CA ILE A 217 -33.89 -4.03 -10.43
C ILE A 217 -32.68 -4.75 -11.04
N GLY A 218 -32.92 -5.86 -11.74
CA GLY A 218 -31.85 -6.65 -12.36
C GLY A 218 -31.25 -5.96 -13.58
N ALA A 219 -29.92 -5.90 -13.65
CA ALA A 219 -29.17 -5.47 -14.82
C ALA A 219 -28.19 -6.57 -15.26
N THR A 220 -28.17 -6.82 -16.57
CA THR A 220 -27.38 -7.83 -17.30
C THR A 220 -25.90 -7.86 -16.90
N PRO A 221 -25.25 -9.04 -16.80
CA PRO A 221 -23.83 -9.14 -16.45
C PRO A 221 -22.95 -8.38 -17.46
N THR A 222 -22.46 -7.22 -17.04
CA THR A 222 -21.45 -6.44 -17.77
C THR A 222 -20.07 -7.01 -17.45
N ALA A 223 -19.17 -6.99 -18.43
CA ALA A 223 -17.86 -7.63 -18.34
C ALA A 223 -17.03 -7.16 -17.13
N SER A 224 -16.12 -8.03 -16.68
CA SER A 224 -15.25 -7.82 -15.52
C SER A 224 -14.46 -6.51 -15.61
N VAL A 225 -14.92 -5.48 -14.89
CA VAL A 225 -14.14 -4.29 -14.63
C VAL A 225 -13.00 -4.70 -13.69
N SER A 226 -11.77 -4.56 -14.17
CA SER A 226 -10.57 -4.77 -13.35
C SER A 226 -10.63 -3.89 -12.11
N VAL A 227 -10.80 -4.50 -10.93
CA VAL A 227 -10.60 -3.81 -9.66
C VAL A 227 -9.18 -3.25 -9.69
N PRO A 228 -8.99 -1.92 -9.48
CA PRO A 228 -7.64 -1.35 -9.47
C PRO A 228 -6.83 -2.03 -8.38
N ASP A 229 -5.70 -2.63 -8.77
CA ASP A 229 -4.78 -3.32 -7.86
C ASP A 229 -4.25 -2.29 -6.84
N ILE A 230 -4.86 -2.24 -5.65
CA ILE A 230 -4.44 -1.34 -4.57
C ILE A 230 -3.04 -1.80 -4.17
N PRO A 231 -1.96 -1.02 -4.42
CA PRO A 231 -0.62 -1.49 -4.14
C PRO A 231 -0.46 -1.62 -2.64
N ARG A 232 -0.47 -2.88 -2.16
CA ARG A 232 -0.42 -3.19 -0.74
C ARG A 232 0.88 -2.67 -0.15
N PHE A 233 0.76 -1.66 0.70
CA PHE A 233 1.86 -1.16 1.52
C PHE A 233 2.35 -2.32 2.39
N HIS A 234 3.60 -2.75 2.21
CA HIS A 234 4.27 -3.76 3.02
C HIS A 234 5.59 -3.17 3.54
N ASN A 235 5.77 -3.19 4.87
CA ASN A 235 6.92 -2.64 5.60
C ASN A 235 7.41 -1.27 5.09
N GLY A 236 6.49 -0.35 4.77
CA GLY A 236 6.84 1.01 4.32
C GLY A 236 7.54 1.11 2.96
N HIS A 237 7.51 0.06 2.13
CA HIS A 237 8.12 0.03 0.80
C HIS A 237 7.07 -0.29 -0.28
N ILE A 238 6.79 0.68 -1.17
CA ILE A 238 5.92 0.46 -2.33
C ILE A 238 6.78 0.04 -3.52
N ARG A 239 6.47 -1.09 -4.17
CA ARG A 239 7.14 -1.54 -5.40
C ARG A 239 6.16 -1.53 -6.58
N GLN A 240 6.65 -1.23 -7.77
CA GLN A 240 5.85 -1.09 -8.99
C GLN A 240 5.10 -2.38 -9.40
N GLY A 241 5.64 -3.57 -9.11
CA GLY A 241 4.93 -4.84 -9.31
C GLY A 241 4.53 -5.11 -10.78
N SER A 242 3.23 -5.15 -11.06
CA SER A 242 2.62 -5.31 -12.38
C SER A 242 2.38 -3.99 -13.13
N LEU A 243 2.31 -2.86 -12.41
CA LEU A 243 1.85 -1.55 -12.89
C LEU A 243 2.77 -0.93 -13.94
N ARG A 244 2.23 -0.06 -14.81
CA ARG A 244 3.06 0.84 -15.62
C ARG A 244 3.70 1.89 -14.72
N LEU A 245 4.72 2.57 -15.22
CA LEU A 245 5.43 3.60 -14.43
C LEU A 245 4.50 4.77 -14.10
N ASP A 246 3.63 5.11 -15.05
CA ASP A 246 2.63 6.17 -14.98
C ASP A 246 1.59 5.88 -13.89
N ASP A 247 1.03 4.67 -13.89
CA ASP A 247 0.07 4.20 -12.86
C ASP A 247 0.71 4.18 -11.47
N TYR A 248 1.94 3.66 -11.38
CA TYR A 248 2.71 3.59 -10.14
C TYR A 248 3.02 4.98 -9.59
N ALA A 249 3.41 5.94 -10.44
CA ALA A 249 3.63 7.32 -10.05
C ALA A 249 2.32 8.03 -9.64
N ALA A 250 1.21 7.80 -10.34
CA ALA A 250 -0.09 8.37 -10.00
C ALA A 250 -0.59 7.90 -8.61
N ILE A 251 -0.30 6.66 -8.22
CA ILE A 251 -0.63 6.16 -6.88
C ILE A 251 0.38 6.66 -5.84
N PHE A 252 1.68 6.72 -6.16
CA PHE A 252 2.69 7.27 -5.26
C PHE A 252 2.44 8.76 -4.94
N ALA A 253 1.94 9.54 -5.91
CA ALA A 253 1.52 10.92 -5.70
C ALA A 253 0.45 11.05 -4.59
N ARG A 254 -0.49 10.09 -4.48
CA ARG A 254 -1.50 10.07 -3.42
C ARG A 254 -0.88 9.78 -2.05
N HIS A 255 0.14 8.92 -2.00
CA HIS A 255 0.89 8.65 -0.78
C HIS A 255 1.67 9.89 -0.30
N VAL A 256 2.35 10.61 -1.20
CA VAL A 256 3.04 11.85 -0.84
C VAL A 256 2.06 12.96 -0.44
N ALA A 257 0.91 13.08 -1.11
CA ALA A 257 -0.14 14.00 -0.66
C ALA A 257 -0.61 13.70 0.78
N SER A 258 -0.76 12.42 1.13
CA SER A 258 -1.10 11.97 2.48
C SER A 258 -0.01 12.31 3.52
N ILE A 259 1.27 12.21 3.15
CA ILE A 259 2.40 12.65 4.00
C ILE A 259 2.31 14.17 4.22
N ARG A 260 2.18 14.97 3.16
CA ARG A 260 2.07 16.44 3.24
C ARG A 260 0.91 16.93 4.10
N THR A 261 -0.21 16.21 4.11
CA THR A 261 -1.36 16.55 5.00
C THR A 261 -1.11 16.23 6.47
N ALA A 262 -0.15 15.37 6.80
CA ALA A 262 0.22 15.02 8.17
C ALA A 262 1.35 15.90 8.74
N ASP A 263 2.33 16.29 7.90
CA ASP A 263 3.61 16.88 8.34
C ASP A 263 3.55 18.37 8.77
N GLN A 264 2.43 19.08 8.52
CA GLN A 264 2.13 20.49 8.88
C GLN A 264 3.35 21.42 9.10
N SER A 265 4.23 21.51 8.10
CA SER A 265 5.48 22.29 8.17
C SER A 265 5.58 23.30 7.03
N ASP A 266 5.96 24.55 7.36
CA ASP A 266 5.98 25.66 6.41
C ASP A 266 7.13 25.58 5.39
N GLY A 267 6.80 25.27 4.14
CA GLY A 267 7.55 25.67 2.94
C GLY A 267 8.72 24.80 2.50
N GLU A 268 9.46 24.14 3.40
CA GLU A 268 10.52 23.21 3.01
C GLU A 268 10.01 21.81 2.67
N VAL A 269 10.74 21.08 1.81
CA VAL A 269 10.44 19.67 1.50
C VAL A 269 10.80 18.81 2.72
N GLY A 270 9.78 18.46 3.51
CA GLY A 270 9.89 17.64 4.70
C GLY A 270 10.70 16.36 4.48
N GLN A 271 11.46 15.93 5.49
CA GLN A 271 12.33 14.75 5.36
C GLN A 271 11.52 13.49 5.00
N ALA A 272 10.30 13.34 5.50
CA ALA A 272 9.40 12.24 5.15
C ALA A 272 9.09 12.19 3.64
N GLU A 273 8.99 13.33 2.96
CA GLU A 273 8.80 13.37 1.50
C GLU A 273 10.07 12.95 0.74
N ARG A 274 11.25 13.39 1.17
CA ARG A 274 12.54 12.96 0.56
C ARG A 274 12.76 11.46 0.73
N GLU A 275 12.46 10.91 1.90
CA GLU A 275 12.51 9.47 2.15
C GLU A 275 11.46 8.69 1.32
N ALA A 276 10.27 9.25 1.13
CA ALA A 276 9.26 8.68 0.24
C ALA A 276 9.74 8.68 -1.23
N VAL A 277 10.34 9.78 -1.69
CA VAL A 277 10.96 9.86 -3.03
C VAL A 277 12.06 8.80 -3.21
N GLY A 278 12.90 8.57 -2.20
CA GLY A 278 13.86 7.46 -2.19
C GLY A 278 13.20 6.09 -2.31
N LYS A 279 12.12 5.85 -1.55
CA LYS A 279 11.31 4.61 -1.62
C LYS A 279 10.66 4.41 -2.99
N PHE A 280 10.19 5.47 -3.66
CA PHE A 280 9.68 5.41 -5.03
C PHE A 280 10.77 4.98 -6.03
N VAL A 281 11.92 5.67 -6.03
CA VAL A 281 13.03 5.38 -6.96
C VAL A 281 13.51 3.93 -6.81
N LEU A 282 13.65 3.44 -5.58
CA LEU A 282 14.00 2.04 -5.30
C LEU A 282 12.91 1.04 -5.71
N GLY A 283 11.64 1.44 -5.69
CA GLY A 283 10.49 0.61 -6.06
C GLY A 283 10.23 0.50 -7.57
N VAL A 284 10.88 1.32 -8.41
CA VAL A 284 10.82 1.22 -9.88
C VAL A 284 11.35 -0.13 -10.36
N LYS A 285 10.52 -0.85 -11.12
CA LYS A 285 10.73 -2.24 -11.54
C LYS A 285 11.94 -2.42 -12.47
N LYS A 286 12.03 -1.61 -13.52
CA LYS A 286 13.11 -1.74 -14.51
C LYS A 286 14.36 -1.00 -14.03
N ALA A 287 15.51 -1.66 -14.10
CA ALA A 287 16.79 -1.04 -13.79
C ALA A 287 17.15 0.09 -14.78
N SER A 288 16.80 -0.06 -16.07
CA SER A 288 16.92 0.99 -17.09
C SER A 288 16.24 2.29 -16.67
N ASP A 289 14.99 2.17 -16.25
CA ASP A 289 14.13 3.29 -15.90
C ASP A 289 14.66 3.93 -14.61
N ARG A 290 14.94 3.14 -13.57
CA ARG A 290 15.54 3.66 -12.33
C ARG A 290 16.86 4.41 -12.57
N ILE A 291 17.72 3.92 -13.47
CA ILE A 291 18.98 4.60 -13.83
C ILE A 291 18.71 5.90 -14.59
N ARG A 292 17.81 5.90 -15.58
CA ARG A 292 17.39 7.11 -16.31
C ARG A 292 16.84 8.17 -15.34
N LEU A 293 16.02 7.77 -14.36
CA LEU A 293 15.41 8.68 -13.38
C LEU A 293 16.45 9.35 -12.49
N VAL A 294 17.40 8.57 -11.94
CA VAL A 294 18.49 9.15 -11.15
C VAL A 294 19.38 10.07 -12.00
N GLN A 295 19.70 9.69 -13.24
CA GLN A 295 20.50 10.54 -14.14
C GLN A 295 19.79 11.82 -14.54
N ASP A 296 18.48 11.80 -14.77
CA ASP A 296 17.70 12.98 -15.13
C ASP A 296 17.47 13.91 -13.92
N LEU A 297 17.45 13.38 -12.70
CA LEU A 297 17.50 14.16 -11.45
C LEU A 297 18.90 14.73 -11.18
N GLU A 298 19.98 13.97 -11.41
CA GLU A 298 21.38 14.41 -11.27
C GLU A 298 21.68 15.57 -12.24
N LYS A 299 21.23 15.50 -13.50
CA LYS A 299 21.31 16.60 -14.48
C LYS A 299 20.60 17.89 -14.04
N LYS A 300 19.51 17.76 -13.26
CA LYS A 300 18.76 18.91 -12.70
C LYS A 300 19.34 19.40 -11.36
N GLY A 301 20.40 18.80 -10.83
CA GLY A 301 20.95 19.12 -9.50
C GLY A 301 20.10 18.65 -8.33
N LEU A 302 19.18 17.71 -8.57
CA LEU A 302 18.17 17.23 -7.61
C LEU A 302 18.57 15.93 -6.90
N ALA A 303 19.65 15.30 -7.38
CA ALA A 303 20.24 14.07 -6.87
C ALA A 303 21.77 14.15 -6.97
N THR A 304 22.48 13.38 -6.15
CA THR A 304 23.92 13.14 -6.30
C THR A 304 24.20 11.64 -6.21
N THR A 305 24.91 11.11 -7.21
CA THR A 305 25.29 9.70 -7.28
C THR A 305 26.78 9.55 -6.93
N ASP A 306 27.10 8.91 -5.80
CA ASP A 306 28.49 8.51 -5.56
C ASP A 306 28.85 7.32 -6.46
N ARG A 307 29.86 7.52 -7.32
CA ARG A 307 30.33 6.50 -8.25
C ARG A 307 31.18 5.42 -7.59
N GLN A 308 31.68 5.65 -6.36
CA GLN A 308 32.45 4.66 -5.60
C GLN A 308 31.53 3.70 -4.84
N THR A 309 30.66 4.20 -3.96
CA THR A 309 29.73 3.37 -3.16
C THR A 309 28.45 2.98 -3.89
N ARG A 310 28.12 3.65 -4.99
CA ARG A 310 26.83 3.56 -5.70
C ARG A 310 25.62 4.01 -4.85
N SER A 311 25.85 4.84 -3.83
CA SER A 311 24.78 5.55 -3.15
C SER A 311 24.15 6.60 -4.08
N VAL A 312 22.89 6.95 -3.79
CA VAL A 312 22.17 8.03 -4.44
C VAL A 312 21.49 8.85 -3.35
N GLU A 313 21.94 10.08 -3.17
CA GLU A 313 21.32 11.05 -2.28
C GLU A 313 20.30 11.88 -3.09
N LEU A 314 19.09 12.05 -2.55
CA LEU A 314 17.98 12.73 -3.21
C LEU A 314 17.57 13.95 -2.38
N PHE A 315 17.76 15.14 -2.96
CA PHE A 315 17.49 16.41 -2.29
C PHE A 315 16.11 16.98 -2.64
N CYS A 316 15.41 16.34 -3.58
CA CYS A 316 14.17 16.81 -4.16
C CYS A 316 12.90 16.20 -3.54
N GLY A 317 11.82 16.98 -3.59
CA GLY A 317 10.47 16.51 -3.37
C GLY A 317 9.85 15.88 -4.61
N TRP A 318 8.69 15.24 -4.41
CA TRP A 318 7.89 14.52 -5.40
C TRP A 318 7.54 15.36 -6.64
N GLN A 319 7.35 16.67 -6.46
CA GLN A 319 7.04 17.58 -7.55
C GLN A 319 8.11 17.55 -8.67
N ALA A 320 9.39 17.56 -8.30
CA ALA A 320 10.46 17.55 -9.28
C ALA A 320 10.70 16.16 -9.91
N VAL A 321 10.32 15.08 -9.21
CA VAL A 321 10.25 13.72 -9.77
C VAL A 321 9.17 13.64 -10.85
N LYS A 322 7.98 14.19 -10.57
CA LYS A 322 6.88 14.30 -11.53
C LYS A 322 7.29 15.07 -12.79
N GLU A 323 7.98 16.20 -12.64
CA GLU A 323 8.55 17.00 -13.73
C GLU A 323 9.72 16.33 -14.50
N VAL A 324 10.25 15.19 -14.03
CA VAL A 324 11.15 14.34 -14.83
C VAL A 324 10.33 13.31 -15.60
N LEU A 325 9.38 12.64 -14.93
CA LEU A 325 8.53 11.62 -15.53
C LEU A 325 7.56 12.15 -16.60
N GLU A 326 7.19 13.43 -16.57
CA GLU A 326 6.36 14.07 -17.61
C GLU A 326 7.12 14.33 -18.93
N GLY A 327 8.44 14.09 -18.99
CA GLY A 327 9.28 14.29 -20.18
C GLY A 327 9.90 13.02 -20.76
N TRP A 328 9.21 11.86 -20.67
CA TRP A 328 9.84 10.54 -20.77
C TRP A 328 9.52 9.66 -21.98
#